data_AF-A0A7J3TDV7-F1
#
_entry.id   AF-A0A7J3TDV7-F1
#
_cell.length_a   1.000
_cell.length_b   1.000
_cell.length_c   1.000
_cell.angle_alpha   90.00
_cell.angle_beta   90.00
_cell.angle_gamma   90.00
#
_symmetry.space_group_name_H-M   'P 1'
#
loop_
_entity.id
_entity.type
_entity.pdbx_description
1 polymer ?
#
loop_
_entity_poly.entity_id
_entity_poly.type
_entity_poly.pdbx_seq_one_letter_code
_entity_poly.pdbx_strand_id
1 'polypeptide(L)' 'MSKTITIRKAVYDELLMVKKKNESFSELLDRLVKSEDKKQLLESLRGSITFSDKKAMLKEIKESRWEKR' A
#
# COMPACT_ATOMS: atom_id res chain seq x y z
N MET A 1 16.79 20.42 1.43
CA MET A 1 17.78 20.04 2.45
C MET A 1 17.47 18.62 2.91
N SER A 2 18.37 17.66 2.70
CA SER A 2 18.21 16.30 3.25
C SER A 2 18.63 16.28 4.72
N LYS A 3 17.95 15.46 5.52
CA LYS A 3 18.32 15.18 6.91
C LYS A 3 18.36 13.66 7.09
N THR A 4 19.28 13.20 7.93
CA THR A 4 19.40 11.79 8.31
C THR A 4 18.74 11.61 9.67
N ILE A 5 17.87 10.61 9.78
CA ILE A 5 17.28 10.19 11.05
C ILE A 5 17.70 8.76 11.36
N THR A 6 17.95 8.47 12.62
CA THR A 6 18.23 7.12 13.09
C THR A 6 16.95 6.53 13.66
N ILE A 7 16.57 5.34 13.18
CA ILE A 7 15.37 4.62 13.63
C ILE A 7 15.74 3.21 14.09
N ARG A 8 14.86 2.60 14.88
CA ARG A 8 15.01 1.20 15.29
C ARG A 8 14.90 0.30 14.06
N LYS A 9 15.66 -0.81 14.06
CA LYS A 9 15.63 -1.79 12.98
C LYS A 9 14.21 -2.33 12.70
N ALA A 10 13.45 -2.65 13.74
CA ALA A 10 12.07 -3.13 13.59
C ALA A 10 11.18 -2.12 12.83
N VAL A 11 11.32 -0.82 13.12
CA VAL A 11 10.58 0.24 12.43
C VAL A 11 11.03 0.36 10.97
N TYR A 12 12.32 0.20 10.71
CA TYR A 12 12.84 0.17 9.34
C TYR A 12 12.22 -0.97 8.53
N ASP A 13 12.17 -2.18 9.12
CA ASP A 13 11.61 -3.37 8.47
C ASP A 13 10.11 -3.20 8.18
N GLU A 14 9.35 -2.61 9.11
CA GLU A 14 7.94 -2.25 8.89
C GLU A 14 7.76 -1.23 7.75
N LEU A 15 8.57 -0.17 7.74
CA LEU A 15 8.51 0.83 6.66
C LEU A 15 8.88 0.23 5.30
N LEU A 16 9.78 -0.77 5.27
CA LEU A 16 10.15 -1.48 4.05
C LEU A 16 8.96 -2.22 3.43
N MET A 17 8.08 -2.79 4.27
CA MET A 17 6.87 -3.49 3.81
C MET A 17 5.82 -2.55 3.20
N VAL A 18 5.81 -1.29 3.64
CA VAL A 18 4.83 -0.27 3.18
C VAL A 18 5.36 0.52 1.97
N LYS A 19 6.68 0.66 1.87
CA LYS A 19 7.37 1.39 0.80
C LYS A 19 7.13 0.74 -0.56
N LYS A 20 6.75 1.53 -1.57
CA LYS A 20 6.61 1.03 -2.95
C LYS A 20 7.99 0.75 -3.58
N LYS A 21 8.01 -0.13 -4.59
CA LYS A 21 9.24 -0.64 -5.24
C LYS A 21 10.24 0.44 -5.69
N ASN A 22 9.75 1.56 -6.22
CA ASN A 22 10.58 2.67 -6.72
C ASN A 22 10.45 3.95 -5.89
N GLU A 23 9.76 3.91 -4.75
CA GLU A 23 9.52 5.08 -3.89
C GLU A 23 10.69 5.25 -2.91
N SER A 24 11.07 6.48 -2.58
CA SER A 24 12.06 6.75 -1.52
C SER A 24 11.42 6.78 -0.12
N PHE A 25 12.20 6.64 0.95
CA PHE A 25 11.64 6.78 2.31
C PHE A 25 11.10 8.19 2.58
N SER A 26 11.72 9.21 1.99
CA SER A 26 11.22 10.59 2.09
C SER A 26 9.85 10.73 1.42
N GLU A 27 9.67 10.13 0.23
CA GLU A 27 8.37 10.12 -0.47
C GLU A 27 7.30 9.35 0.30
N LEU A 28 7.66 8.21 0.90
CA LEU A 28 6.75 7.45 1.76
C LEU A 28 6.27 8.31 2.93
N LEU A 29 7.19 8.96 3.65
CA LEU A 29 6.84 9.80 4.80
C LEU A 29 6.00 11.01 4.38
N ASP A 30 6.36 11.67 3.27
CA ASP A 30 5.58 12.77 2.70
C ASP A 30 4.15 12.34 2.37
N ARG A 31 3.99 11.15 1.76
CA ARG A 31 2.69 10.58 1.43
C ARG A 31 1.85 10.29 2.67
N LEU A 32 2.47 9.73 3.71
CA LEU A 32 1.80 9.45 4.97
C LEU A 32 1.36 10.73 5.69
N VAL A 33 2.22 11.76 5.70
CA VAL A 33 1.93 13.05 6.35
C VAL A 33 0.86 13.85 5.59
N LYS A 34 0.88 13.83 4.25
CA LYS A 34 -0.07 14.56 3.39
C LYS A 34 -1.43 13.87 3.25
N SER A 35 -1.58 12.65 3.76
CA SER A 35 -2.86 11.93 3.72
C SER A 35 -3.82 12.51 4.76
N GLU A 36 -4.63 13.49 4.36
CA GLU A 36 -5.61 14.15 5.25
C GLU A 36 -6.81 13.24 5.59
N ASP A 37 -7.17 12.31 4.69
CA ASP A 37 -8.28 11.37 4.88
C ASP A 37 -7.76 9.96 5.23
N LYS A 38 -8.37 9.33 6.23
CA LYS A 38 -8.14 7.92 6.61
C LYS A 38 -8.30 6.97 5.42
N LYS A 39 -9.23 7.26 4.50
CA LYS A 39 -9.40 6.47 3.28
C LYS A 39 -8.19 6.60 2.35
N GLN A 40 -7.70 7.82 2.12
CA GLN A 40 -6.50 8.06 1.32
C GLN A 40 -5.27 7.43 1.96
N LEU A 41 -5.15 7.51 3.29
CA LEU A 41 -4.10 6.84 4.04
C LEU A 41 -4.14 5.33 3.80
N LEU A 42 -5.31 4.70 3.93
CA LEU A 42 -5.50 3.26 3.67
C LEU A 42 -5.19 2.87 2.22
N GLU A 43 -5.59 3.68 1.25
CA GLU A 43 -5.26 3.47 -0.17
C GLU A 43 -3.76 3.62 -0.43
N SER A 44 -3.10 4.53 0.28
CA SER A 44 -1.66 4.74 0.20
C SER A 44 -0.89 3.57 0.84
N LEU A 45 -1.37 3.05 1.97
CA LEU A 45 -0.78 1.93 2.72
C LEU A 45 -1.00 0.59 2.03
N ARG A 46 -2.03 0.48 1.19
CA ARG A 46 -2.31 -0.71 0.40
C ARG A 46 -1.14 -0.89 -0.57
N GLY A 47 -0.13 -1.67 -0.16
CA GLY A 47 0.97 -2.10 -1.01
C GLY A 47 0.38 -2.52 -2.34
N SER A 48 0.85 -1.91 -3.43
CA SER A 48 0.27 -2.12 -4.75
C SER A 48 0.51 -3.57 -5.17
N ILE A 49 -0.39 -4.47 -4.78
CA ILE A 49 -0.53 -5.78 -5.40
C ILE A 49 -1.12 -5.46 -6.78
N THR A 50 -0.24 -5.36 -7.76
CA THR A 50 -0.63 -5.40 -9.16
C THR A 50 -1.17 -6.79 -9.43
N PHE A 51 -2.49 -6.92 -9.34
CA PHE A 51 -3.20 -8.10 -9.85
C PHE A 51 -3.10 -8.03 -11.37
N SER A 52 -2.29 -8.93 -11.94
CA SER A 52 -2.12 -9.08 -13.38
C SER A 52 -3.47 -9.26 -14.10
N ASP A 53 -4.42 -9.94 -13.46
CA ASP A 53 -5.75 -10.19 -14.04
C ASP A 53 -6.91 -9.86 -13.08
N LYS A 54 -6.91 -8.62 -12.59
CA LYS A 54 -7.95 -8.13 -11.66
C LYS A 54 -9.38 -8.32 -12.18
N LYS A 55 -9.59 -8.27 -13.50
CA LYS A 55 -10.93 -8.43 -14.10
C LYS A 55 -11.39 -9.88 -14.07
N ALA A 56 -10.54 -10.84 -14.41
CA ALA A 56 -10.86 -12.26 -14.32
C ALA A 56 -11.17 -12.66 -12.86
N MET A 57 -10.33 -12.22 -11.92
CA MET A 57 -10.50 -12.52 -10.50
C MET A 57 -11.81 -11.96 -9.91
N LEU A 58 -12.21 -10.75 -10.32
CA LEU A 58 -13.50 -10.17 -9.92
C LEU A 58 -14.70 -10.87 -10.58
N LYS A 59 -14.51 -11.46 -11.76
CA LYS A 59 -15.54 -12.22 -12.47
C LYS A 59 -15.81 -13.56 -11.76
N GLU A 60 -14.76 -14.31 -11.41
CA GLU A 60 -14.87 -15.55 -10.63
C GLU A 60 -15.58 -15.32 -9.28
N ILE A 61 -15.20 -14.26 -8.54
CA ILE A 61 -15.85 -13.93 -7.26
C ILE A 61 -17.35 -13.65 -7.43
N LYS A 62 -17.75 -13.01 -8.54
CA LYS A 62 -19.17 -12.75 -8.82
C LYS A 62 -19.90 -14.04 -9.16
N GLU A 63 -19.31 -14.91 -9.98
CA GLU A 63 -19.88 -16.21 -10.38
C GLU A 63 -20.05 -17.13 -9.16
N SER A 64 -19.02 -17.27 -8.31
CA SER A 64 -19.13 -18.07 -7.08
C SER A 64 -20.15 -17.54 -6.05
N ARG A 65 -20.52 -16.25 -6.12
CA ARG A 65 -21.58 -15.66 -5.29
C ARG A 65 -22.97 -15.87 -5.87
N TRP A 66 -23.06 -16.07 -7.18
CA TRP A 66 -24.31 -16.38 -7.88
C TRP A 66 -24.74 -17.82 -7.63
N GLU A 67 -23.80 -18.77 -7.62
CA GLU A 67 -24.06 -20.20 -7.35
C GLU A 67 -24.57 -20.50 -5.93
N LYS A 68 -24.48 -19.55 -5.00
CA LYS A 68 -24.95 -19.68 -3.61
C LYS A 68 -26.31 -19.03 -3.34
N ARG A 69 -26.96 -18.45 -4.36
CA ARG A 69 -28.30 -17.85 -4.25
C ARG A 69 -29.37 -18.75 -4.83
#